data_AF-A0A2V8CBJ3-F1
#
_entry.id   AF-A0A2V8CBJ3-F1
#
_cell.length_a   1.000
_cell.length_b   1.000
_cell.length_c   1.000
_cell.angle_alpha   90.00
_cell.angle_beta   90.00
_cell.angle_gamma   90.00
#
_symmetry.space_group_name_H-M   'P 1'
#
loop_
_entity.id
_entity.type
_entity.pdbx_description
1 polymer ?
#
loop_
_entity_poly.entity_id
_entity_poly.type
_entity_poly.pdbx_seq_one_letter_code
_entity_poly.pdbx_strand_id
1 'polypeptide(L)'
;MTDLLSLLQEFYRDKLTALLRHQESARHVVQYDFNNTYQYILNREEAQLSWVATAISELGGVPLEVADSGRSVNGRGADAARQVIEEDARDAQAFADRWRPRVDAMANARHAQMLRVILGEVLEARRFFEQALAGRTDLLGKRADQLGPSHGEVLPSRWIE
;
A
#
# COMPACT_ATOMS: atom_id res chain seq x y z
N MET A 1 -23.55 14.98 -8.57
CA MET A 1 -22.34 15.54 -7.92
C MET A 1 -22.16 14.79 -6.60
N THR A 2 -21.06 14.06 -6.44
CA THR A 2 -20.75 13.40 -5.16
C THR A 2 -20.27 14.45 -4.18
N ASP A 3 -20.77 14.41 -2.95
CA ASP A 3 -20.30 15.23 -1.84
C ASP A 3 -18.79 14.96 -1.57
N LEU A 4 -18.01 16.02 -1.39
CA LEU A 4 -16.56 15.95 -1.24
C LEU A 4 -16.14 15.16 0.01
N LEU A 5 -16.83 15.39 1.12
CA LEU A 5 -16.56 14.67 2.37
C LEU A 5 -16.83 13.17 2.20
N SER A 6 -17.98 12.83 1.63
CA SER A 6 -18.34 11.45 1.32
C SER A 6 -17.31 10.75 0.41
N LEU A 7 -16.78 11.46 -0.60
CA LEU A 7 -15.74 10.95 -1.49
C LEU A 7 -14.44 10.67 -0.72
N LEU A 8 -14.00 11.60 0.12
CA LEU A 8 -12.77 11.44 0.92
C LEU A 8 -12.89 10.30 1.93
N GLN A 9 -14.05 10.16 2.58
CA GLN A 9 -14.33 9.05 3.51
C GLN A 9 -14.30 7.70 2.82
N GLU A 10 -14.86 7.59 1.62
CA GLU A 10 -14.82 6.36 0.83
C GLU A 10 -13.39 6.05 0.36
N PHE A 11 -12.64 7.06 -0.10
CA PHE A 11 -11.23 6.90 -0.48
C PHE A 11 -10.39 6.44 0.71
N TYR A 12 -10.58 7.06 1.87
CA TYR A 12 -9.91 6.69 3.11
C TYR A 12 -10.17 5.23 3.46
N ARG A 13 -11.44 4.80 3.43
CA ARG A 13 -11.83 3.42 3.74
C ARG A 13 -11.12 2.44 2.82
N ASP A 14 -11.18 2.65 1.51
CA ASP A 14 -10.55 1.75 0.55
C ASP A 14 -9.02 1.71 0.73
N LYS A 15 -8.41 2.87 1.02
CA LYS A 15 -6.96 2.97 1.24
C LYS A 15 -6.55 2.30 2.56
N LEU A 16 -7.38 2.40 3.60
CA LEU A 16 -7.17 1.71 4.87
C LEU A 16 -7.25 0.20 4.66
N THR A 17 -8.22 -0.29 3.87
CA THR A 17 -8.28 -1.70 3.49
C THR A 17 -7.00 -2.15 2.78
N ALA A 18 -6.46 -1.35 1.87
CA ALA A 18 -5.19 -1.65 1.19
C ALA A 18 -4.01 -1.73 2.18
N LEU A 19 -3.89 -0.78 3.12
CA LEU A 19 -2.88 -0.81 4.17
C LEU A 19 -2.97 -2.11 4.98
N LEU A 20 -4.16 -2.46 5.47
CA LEU A 20 -4.38 -3.66 6.28
C LEU A 20 -4.05 -4.94 5.50
N ARG A 21 -4.31 -4.97 4.19
CA ARG A 21 -3.92 -6.06 3.31
C ARG A 21 -2.40 -6.18 3.19
N HIS A 22 -1.69 -5.07 2.96
CA HIS A 22 -0.23 -5.09 2.91
C HIS A 22 0.40 -5.51 4.25
N GLN A 23 -0.18 -5.11 5.37
CA GLN A 23 0.26 -5.55 6.71
C GLN A 23 0.12 -7.07 6.87
N GLU A 24 -0.98 -7.65 6.38
CA GLU A 24 -1.16 -9.11 6.38
C GLU A 24 -0.19 -9.79 5.42
N SER A 25 -0.09 -9.32 4.17
CA SER A 25 0.83 -9.87 3.17
C SER A 25 2.28 -9.90 3.64
N ALA A 26 2.74 -8.82 4.30
CA ALA A 26 4.10 -8.71 4.82
C ALA A 26 4.47 -9.82 5.82
N ARG A 27 3.49 -10.42 6.52
CA ARG A 27 3.73 -11.54 7.46
C ARG A 27 4.13 -12.83 6.74
N HIS A 28 3.81 -12.95 5.45
CA HIS A 28 4.07 -14.14 4.64
C HIS A 28 5.28 -13.98 3.71
N VAL A 29 5.84 -12.77 3.62
CA VAL A 29 6.98 -12.46 2.76
C VAL A 29 8.26 -12.42 3.60
N VAL A 30 8.95 -13.56 3.73
CA VAL A 30 10.16 -13.67 4.58
C VAL A 30 11.44 -13.18 3.90
N GLN A 31 11.46 -13.08 2.57
CA GLN A 31 12.63 -12.60 1.83
C GLN A 31 12.91 -11.15 2.22
N TYR A 32 14.13 -10.90 2.67
CA TYR A 32 14.53 -9.64 3.30
C TYR A 32 14.23 -8.38 2.49
N ASP A 33 14.59 -8.36 1.20
CA ASP A 33 14.41 -7.17 0.36
C ASP A 33 12.94 -6.90 0.03
N PHE A 34 12.18 -7.96 -0.19
CA PHE A 34 10.75 -7.87 -0.46
C PHE A 34 10.03 -7.40 0.80
N ASN A 35 10.36 -7.94 1.98
CA ASN A 35 9.77 -7.50 3.24
C ASN A 35 10.12 -6.04 3.57
N ASN A 36 11.39 -5.64 3.41
CA ASN A 36 11.79 -4.24 3.59
C ASN A 36 11.03 -3.30 2.65
N THR A 37 10.74 -3.75 1.43
CA THR A 37 9.91 -3.01 0.49
C THR A 37 8.47 -2.89 0.99
N TYR A 38 7.90 -3.94 1.59
CA TYR A 38 6.62 -3.82 2.30
C TYR A 38 6.69 -2.79 3.43
N GLN A 39 7.71 -2.81 4.29
CA GLN A 39 7.83 -1.83 5.37
C GLN A 39 7.92 -0.38 4.84
N TYR A 40 8.65 -0.18 3.74
CA TYR A 40 8.72 1.11 3.06
C TYR A 40 7.34 1.55 2.53
N ILE A 41 6.58 0.66 1.90
CA ILE A 41 5.23 0.93 1.42
C ILE A 41 4.31 1.29 2.60
N LEU A 42 4.28 0.46 3.65
CA LEU A 42 3.43 0.66 4.83
C LEU A 42 3.65 2.04 5.47
N ASN A 43 4.90 2.44 5.68
CA ASN A 43 5.23 3.74 6.26
C ASN A 43 4.68 4.91 5.42
N ARG A 44 4.72 4.79 4.08
CA ARG A 44 4.17 5.82 3.18
C ARG A 44 2.65 5.81 3.20
N GLU A 45 2.03 4.64 3.23
CA GLU A 45 0.57 4.51 3.27
C GLU A 45 -0.03 5.06 4.57
N GLU A 46 0.61 4.85 5.71
CA GLU A 46 0.22 5.45 6.99
C GLU A 46 0.27 6.98 6.92
N ALA A 47 1.33 7.56 6.34
CA ALA A 47 1.42 9.00 6.12
C ALA A 47 0.32 9.51 5.17
N GLN A 48 0.04 8.79 4.08
CA GLN A 48 -1.03 9.14 3.13
C GLN A 48 -2.41 9.12 3.80
N LEU A 49 -2.71 8.10 4.61
CA LEU A 49 -3.95 8.02 5.37
C LEU A 49 -4.09 9.18 6.35
N SER A 50 -2.99 9.60 6.98
CA SER A 50 -3.02 10.77 7.87
C SER A 50 -3.45 12.04 7.12
N TRP A 51 -2.98 12.25 5.88
CA TRP A 51 -3.38 13.40 5.07
C TRP A 51 -4.87 13.40 4.75
N VAL A 52 -5.40 12.23 4.36
CA VAL A 52 -6.83 12.09 4.03
C VAL A 52 -7.69 12.23 5.30
N ALA A 53 -7.25 11.66 6.42
CA ALA A 53 -7.94 11.80 7.71
C ALA A 53 -8.01 13.27 8.15
N THR A 54 -6.91 14.02 8.05
CA THR A 54 -6.90 15.46 8.32
C THR A 54 -7.89 16.20 7.42
N ALA A 55 -7.88 15.93 6.11
CA ALA A 55 -8.82 16.56 5.18
C ALA A 55 -10.29 16.25 5.50
N ILE A 56 -10.60 15.03 5.96
CA ILE A 56 -11.93 14.65 6.44
C ILE A 56 -12.32 15.44 7.69
N SER A 57 -11.41 15.54 8.67
CA SER A 57 -11.65 16.28 9.91
C SER A 57 -11.82 17.79 9.69
N GLU A 58 -11.05 18.40 8.77
CA GLU A 58 -11.19 19.81 8.39
C GLU A 58 -12.57 20.12 7.77
N LEU A 59 -13.20 19.12 7.15
CA LEU A 59 -14.57 19.20 6.64
C LEU A 59 -15.64 18.84 7.67
N GLY A 60 -15.26 18.63 8.94
CA GLY A 60 -16.16 18.26 10.04
C GLY A 60 -16.58 16.79 10.05
N GLY A 61 -15.91 15.93 9.26
CA GLY A 61 -16.18 14.50 9.22
C GLY A 61 -15.26 13.67 10.12
N VAL A 62 -15.51 12.36 10.14
CA VAL A 62 -14.68 11.36 10.83
C VAL A 62 -14.24 10.29 9.83
N PRO A 63 -12.98 9.85 9.84
CA PRO A 63 -12.52 8.76 8.98
C PRO A 63 -13.32 7.48 9.23
N LEU A 64 -13.58 6.71 8.17
CA LEU A 64 -14.33 5.46 8.31
C LEU A 64 -13.40 4.33 8.74
N GLU A 65 -13.87 3.53 9.68
CA GLU A 65 -13.17 2.33 10.14
C GLU A 65 -13.37 1.16 9.18
N VAL A 66 -12.40 0.25 9.19
CA VAL A 66 -12.44 -1.04 8.49
C VAL A 66 -12.12 -2.12 9.51
N ALA A 67 -12.95 -3.16 9.58
CA ALA A 67 -12.84 -4.19 10.61
C ALA A 67 -11.65 -5.14 10.39
N ASP A 68 -11.38 -5.53 9.15
CA ASP A 68 -10.28 -6.41 8.77
C ASP A 68 -9.81 -6.17 7.34
N SER A 69 -8.67 -6.78 6.96
CA SER A 69 -8.09 -6.66 5.62
C SER A 69 -8.88 -7.41 4.53
N GLY A 70 -9.69 -8.40 4.92
CA GLY A 70 -10.28 -9.41 4.04
C GLY A 70 -9.24 -10.27 3.30
N ARG A 71 -7.94 -10.17 3.63
CA ARG A 71 -6.86 -10.92 2.99
C ARG A 71 -6.84 -12.34 3.55
N SER A 72 -7.00 -13.31 2.67
CA SER A 72 -6.82 -14.73 3.00
C SER A 72 -5.62 -15.26 2.25
N VAL A 73 -4.69 -15.89 2.98
CA VAL A 73 -3.47 -16.45 2.41
C VAL A 73 -3.57 -17.96 2.42
N ASN A 74 -3.37 -18.57 1.25
CA ASN A 74 -3.37 -20.02 1.09
C ASN A 74 -1.93 -20.49 0.81
N GLY A 75 -1.64 -21.74 1.18
CA GLY A 75 -0.30 -22.31 0.95
C GLY A 75 0.72 -21.95 2.03
N ARG A 76 2.01 -22.18 1.75
CA ARG A 76 3.12 -21.98 2.71
C ARG A 76 4.39 -21.48 2.02
N GLY A 77 5.22 -20.76 2.75
CA GLY A 77 6.56 -20.34 2.30
C GLY A 77 6.52 -19.50 1.02
N ALA A 78 7.38 -19.83 0.05
CA ALA A 78 7.53 -19.06 -1.19
C ALA A 78 6.24 -18.97 -2.02
N ASP A 79 5.39 -20.00 -2.00
CA ASP A 79 4.12 -19.98 -2.74
C ASP A 79 3.12 -19.01 -2.12
N ALA A 80 3.02 -18.97 -0.79
CA ALA A 80 2.21 -17.99 -0.07
C ALA A 80 2.72 -16.57 -0.32
N ALA A 81 4.05 -16.37 -0.27
CA ALA A 81 4.67 -15.08 -0.56
C ALA A 81 4.38 -14.61 -2.00
N ARG A 82 4.51 -15.49 -3.00
CA ARG A 82 4.18 -15.18 -4.39
C ARG A 82 2.70 -14.81 -4.54
N GLN A 83 1.80 -15.59 -3.94
CA GLN A 83 0.36 -15.35 -4.01
C GLN A 83 0.02 -13.95 -3.49
N VAL A 84 0.50 -13.58 -2.29
CA VAL A 84 0.15 -12.27 -1.70
C VAL A 84 0.72 -11.10 -2.50
N ILE A 85 1.92 -11.23 -3.06
CA ILE A 85 2.52 -10.18 -3.91
C ILE A 85 1.73 -10.03 -5.22
N GLU A 86 1.27 -11.13 -5.83
CA GLU A 86 0.40 -11.09 -7.01
C GLU A 86 -0.95 -10.43 -6.71
N GLU A 87 -1.53 -10.71 -5.55
CA GLU A 87 -2.76 -10.09 -5.11
C GLU A 87 -2.62 -8.60 -4.83
N ASP A 88 -1.54 -8.20 -4.16
CA ASP A 88 -1.29 -6.78 -3.86
C ASP A 88 -1.02 -5.97 -5.14
N ALA A 89 -0.31 -6.54 -6.12
CA ALA A 89 -0.13 -5.91 -7.43
C ALA A 89 -1.47 -5.69 -8.16
N ARG A 90 -2.36 -6.69 -8.13
CA ARG A 90 -3.68 -6.62 -8.75
C ARG A 90 -4.59 -5.63 -8.05
N ASP A 91 -4.59 -5.63 -6.71
CA ASP A 91 -5.39 -4.74 -5.89
C ASP A 91 -4.95 -3.28 -6.05
N ALA A 92 -3.64 -3.02 -6.13
CA ALA A 92 -3.10 -1.69 -6.40
C ALA A 92 -3.57 -1.16 -7.77
N GLN A 93 -3.58 -2.01 -8.80
CA GLN A 93 -4.12 -1.62 -10.10
C GLN A 93 -5.62 -1.33 -10.04
N ALA A 94 -6.40 -2.22 -9.42
CA ALA A 94 -7.84 -2.05 -9.29
C ALA A 94 -8.20 -0.78 -8.49
N PHE A 95 -7.43 -0.46 -7.45
CA PHE A 95 -7.56 0.78 -6.69
C PHE A 95 -7.34 2.00 -7.60
N ALA A 96 -6.25 2.01 -8.36
CA ALA A 96 -5.93 3.11 -9.28
C ALA A 96 -7.01 3.30 -10.35
N ASP A 97 -7.48 2.20 -10.96
CA ASP A 97 -8.52 2.23 -12.01
C ASP A 97 -9.86 2.75 -11.48
N ARG A 98 -10.23 2.37 -10.25
CA ARG A 98 -11.46 2.87 -9.61
C ARG A 98 -11.38 4.37 -9.32
N TRP A 99 -10.25 4.83 -8.77
CA TRP A 99 -10.17 6.14 -8.17
C TRP A 99 -9.72 7.24 -9.11
N ARG A 100 -8.85 6.94 -10.08
CA ARG A 100 -8.35 7.93 -11.03
C ARG A 100 -9.45 8.76 -11.73
N PRO A 101 -10.48 8.16 -12.37
CA PRO A 101 -11.52 8.96 -13.03
C PRO A 101 -12.34 9.80 -12.04
N ARG A 102 -12.53 9.33 -10.81
CA ARG A 102 -13.29 10.05 -9.76
C ARG A 102 -12.51 11.25 -9.23
N VAL A 103 -11.20 11.08 -9.03
CA VAL A 103 -10.28 12.14 -8.62
C VAL A 103 -10.15 13.19 -9.72
N ASP A 104 -10.07 12.77 -11.00
CA ASP A 104 -9.97 13.71 -12.13
C ASP A 104 -11.24 14.54 -12.34
N ALA A 105 -12.41 14.04 -11.91
CA ALA A 105 -13.67 14.78 -11.94
C ALA A 105 -13.88 15.73 -10.74
N MET A 106 -12.96 15.78 -9.78
CA MET A 106 -13.10 16.62 -8.58
C MET A 106 -12.95 18.11 -8.91
N ALA A 107 -13.89 18.93 -8.45
CA ALA A 107 -13.78 20.39 -8.54
C ALA A 107 -12.78 20.99 -7.54
N ASN A 108 -12.58 20.35 -6.37
CA ASN A 108 -11.64 20.84 -5.35
C ASN A 108 -10.19 20.46 -5.74
N ALA A 109 -9.47 21.41 -6.32
CA ALA A 109 -8.11 21.19 -6.83
C ALA A 109 -7.10 20.74 -5.76
N ARG A 110 -7.20 21.25 -4.52
CA ARG A 110 -6.29 20.89 -3.42
C ARG A 110 -6.42 19.41 -3.06
N HIS A 111 -7.64 18.96 -2.79
CA HIS A 111 -7.88 17.55 -2.46
C HIS A 111 -7.63 16.64 -3.66
N ALA A 112 -8.01 17.06 -4.87
CA ALA A 112 -7.70 16.30 -6.08
C ALA A 112 -6.19 16.07 -6.24
N GLN A 113 -5.38 17.11 -6.03
CA GLN A 113 -3.92 17.00 -6.12
C GLN A 113 -3.34 16.05 -5.07
N MET A 114 -3.82 16.13 -3.81
CA MET A 114 -3.43 15.19 -2.76
C MET A 114 -3.75 13.74 -3.16
N LEU A 115 -4.97 13.47 -3.61
CA LEU A 115 -5.36 12.11 -4.02
C LEU A 115 -4.58 11.63 -5.24
N ARG A 116 -4.24 12.52 -6.19
CA ARG A 116 -3.36 12.17 -7.33
C ARG A 116 -1.97 11.75 -6.89
N VAL A 117 -1.39 12.41 -5.89
CA VAL A 117 -0.11 11.99 -5.30
C VAL A 117 -0.24 10.58 -4.74
N ILE A 118 -1.29 10.31 -3.96
CA ILE A 118 -1.54 8.98 -3.39
C ILE A 118 -1.71 7.92 -4.49
N LEU A 119 -2.41 8.23 -5.58
CA LEU A 119 -2.57 7.31 -6.72
C LEU A 119 -1.23 7.02 -7.42
N GLY A 120 -0.36 8.01 -7.55
CA GLY A 120 1.01 7.81 -8.05
C GLY A 120 1.81 6.85 -7.17
N GLU A 121 1.73 7.02 -5.86
CA GLU A 121 2.40 6.16 -4.87
C GLU A 121 1.84 4.73 -4.88
N VAL A 122 0.53 4.55 -5.11
CA VAL A 122 -0.09 3.22 -5.27
C VAL A 122 0.47 2.50 -6.51
N LEU A 123 0.63 3.22 -7.63
CA LEU A 123 1.23 2.66 -8.84
C LEU A 123 2.72 2.36 -8.68
N GLU A 124 3.43 3.13 -7.85
CA GLU A 124 4.82 2.84 -7.49
C GLU A 124 4.92 1.58 -6.62
N ALA A 125 4.02 1.40 -5.65
CA ALA A 125 3.91 0.15 -4.89
C ALA A 125 3.66 -1.06 -5.80
N ARG A 126 2.73 -0.93 -6.76
CA ARG A 126 2.49 -1.95 -7.79
C ARG A 126 3.76 -2.29 -8.57
N ARG A 127 4.53 -1.27 -8.98
CA ARG A 127 5.80 -1.47 -9.70
C ARG A 127 6.79 -2.29 -8.88
N PHE A 128 6.86 -2.08 -7.56
CA PHE A 128 7.70 -2.91 -6.69
C PHE A 128 7.25 -4.36 -6.64
N PHE A 129 5.94 -4.61 -6.50
CA PHE A 129 5.40 -5.98 -6.48
C PHE A 129 5.69 -6.72 -7.80
N GLU A 130 5.51 -6.07 -8.94
CA GLU A 130 5.84 -6.64 -10.25
C GLU A 130 7.34 -6.96 -10.39
N GLN A 131 8.20 -6.11 -9.86
CA GLN A 131 9.65 -6.36 -9.85
C GLN A 131 10.04 -7.50 -8.90
N ALA A 132 9.40 -7.60 -7.74
CA ALA A 132 9.60 -8.71 -6.81
C ALA A 132 9.19 -10.05 -7.45
N LEU A 133 8.05 -10.09 -8.17
CA LEU A 133 7.58 -11.27 -8.91
C LEU A 133 8.54 -11.65 -10.05
N ALA A 134 9.20 -10.68 -10.65
CA ALA A 134 10.28 -10.90 -11.61
C ALA A 134 11.62 -11.31 -10.95
N GLY A 135 11.66 -11.46 -9.62
CA GLY A 135 12.82 -11.91 -8.85
C GLY A 135 13.86 -10.81 -8.56
N ARG A 136 13.54 -9.53 -8.80
CA ARG A 136 14.46 -8.42 -8.49
C ARG A 136 14.48 -8.11 -7.01
N THR A 137 15.67 -8.07 -6.42
CA THR A 137 15.89 -7.76 -5.00
C THR A 137 16.39 -6.32 -4.76
N ASP A 138 16.69 -5.56 -5.81
CA ASP A 138 17.13 -4.16 -5.74
C ASP A 138 15.95 -3.17 -5.85
N LEU A 139 14.83 -3.52 -5.21
CA LEU A 139 13.54 -2.80 -5.32
C LEU A 139 13.64 -1.36 -4.84
N LEU A 140 14.29 -1.14 -3.70
CA LEU A 140 14.49 0.19 -3.10
C LEU A 140 15.79 0.87 -3.59
N GLY A 141 16.40 0.36 -4.66
CA GLY A 141 17.65 0.87 -5.23
C GLY A 141 18.78 -0.16 -5.19
N LYS A 142 19.84 0.13 -5.94
CA LYS A 142 21.04 -0.70 -5.99
C LYS A 142 21.86 -0.54 -4.72
N ARG A 143 22.38 -1.64 -4.21
CA ARG A 143 23.34 -1.62 -3.10
C ARG A 143 24.67 -1.06 -3.59
N ALA A 144 25.39 -0.38 -2.70
CA ALA A 144 26.78 -0.05 -2.92
C ALA A 144 27.61 -1.34 -2.99
N ASP A 145 28.64 -1.37 -3.85
CA ASP A 145 29.46 -2.55 -4.18
C ASP A 145 30.15 -3.21 -2.95
N GLN A 146 30.16 -2.55 -1.79
CA GLN A 146 30.83 -3.00 -0.57
C GLN A 146 29.94 -3.76 0.42
N LEU A 147 28.63 -3.88 0.18
CA LEU A 147 27.74 -4.66 1.04
C LEU A 147 27.69 -6.11 0.52
N GLY A 148 28.14 -7.07 1.35
CA GLY A 148 28.07 -8.50 1.03
C GLY A 148 26.64 -9.00 0.73
N PRO A 149 26.48 -10.22 0.19
CA PRO A 149 25.16 -10.76 -0.13
C PRO A 149 24.28 -10.80 1.12
N SER A 150 23.05 -10.31 1.00
CA SER A 150 22.06 -10.40 2.08
C SER A 150 21.60 -11.85 2.20
N HIS A 151 22.03 -12.50 3.26
CA HIS A 151 21.49 -13.77 3.69
C HIS A 151 20.67 -13.53 4.97
N GLY A 152 19.40 -13.90 4.97
CA GLY A 152 18.53 -13.77 6.14
C GLY A 152 17.05 -13.85 5.81
N GLU A 153 16.28 -14.27 6.81
CA GLU A 153 14.81 -14.25 6.81
C GLU A 153 14.33 -13.26 7.87
N VAL A 154 13.27 -12.52 7.58
CA VAL A 154 12.64 -11.63 8.57
C VAL A 154 11.79 -12.48 9.52
N LEU A 155 11.91 -12.23 10.83
CA LEU A 155 11.08 -12.89 11.83
C LEU A 155 9.59 -12.54 11.61
N PRO A 156 8.67 -13.49 11.81
CA PRO A 156 7.24 -13.27 11.55
C PRO A 156 6.58 -12.24 12.49
N SER A 157 7.21 -11.89 13.61
CA SER A 157 6.74 -10.88 14.56
C SER A 157 7.41 -9.53 14.35
N ARG A 158 6.62 -8.47 14.19
CA ARG A 158 7.09 -7.07 14.12
C ARG A 158 7.74 -6.67 15.46
N TRP A 159 8.89 -5.99 15.41
CA TRP A 159 9.45 -5.32 16.59
C TRP A 159 8.54 -4.15 16.97
N ILE A 160 8.12 -4.13 18.24
CA ILE A 160 7.37 -3.04 18.86
C ILE A 160 8.28 -2.48 19.96
N GLU A 161 8.57 -1.18 19.92
CA GLU A 161 9.27 -0.47 21.01
C GLU A 161 8.36 -0.26 22.22
#